data_AF-A0AA41UX45-F1
#
_entry.id   AF-A0AA41UX45-F1
#
_cell.length_a   1.000
_cell.length_b   1.000
_cell.length_c   1.000
_cell.angle_alpha   90.00
_cell.angle_beta   90.00
_cell.angle_gamma   90.00
#
_symmetry.space_group_name_H-M   'P 1'
#
loop_
_entity.id
_entity.type
_entity.pdbx_description
1 polymer ?
#
loop_
_entity_poly.entity_id
_entity_poly.type
_entity_poly.pdbx_seq_one_letter_code
_entity_poly.pdbx_strand_id
1 'polypeptide(L)'
;MGAFTSKRWRDVTKGNVTFMDKGKFLLAARRFRRGAHTEYIISLDADDISQGSNAYVGKLSSDFLGTKFTIYDSQPPYNGAKPSRCASTRRFASKQISPQVPAGNFEIGQVCYKFNLLKSRGPRRMLCNLRSSETKQVTDEEPQKKDTELQDATATSESMVLRNKAPRWHEPLQCWCLNFHGRVTVASVKNFQLAAVVDPSQPGGKGDEDVVLLQFGKVGDDMFTMDYRQPLSAFQAFAICLTSFGTKLACE
;
A
#
# COMPACT_ATOMS: atom_id res chain seq x y z
N MET A 1 23.50 0.63 5.99
CA MET A 1 23.77 0.37 4.56
C MET A 1 22.47 -0.06 3.91
N GLY A 2 21.86 0.81 3.09
CA GLY A 2 20.46 0.67 2.65
C GLY A 2 20.32 -0.18 1.39
N ALA A 3 19.49 -1.21 1.44
CA ALA A 3 19.00 -1.89 0.25
C ALA A 3 17.74 -1.15 -0.25
N PHE A 4 17.89 -0.30 -1.25
CA PHE A 4 16.75 0.07 -2.10
C PHE A 4 16.54 -1.05 -3.12
N THR A 5 15.42 -1.76 -3.05
CA THR A 5 15.05 -2.68 -4.15
C THR A 5 14.33 -1.88 -5.23
N SER A 6 15.04 -1.60 -6.32
CA SER A 6 14.50 -0.93 -7.50
C SER A 6 13.60 -1.89 -8.27
N LYS A 7 12.28 -1.68 -8.24
CA LYS A 7 11.32 -2.46 -9.03
C LYS A 7 10.54 -1.55 -9.98
N ARG A 8 10.41 -2.01 -11.23
CA ARG A 8 9.71 -1.29 -12.29
C ARG A 8 8.31 -1.88 -12.42
N TRP A 9 7.30 -1.03 -12.34
CA TRP A 9 5.90 -1.40 -12.46
C TRP A 9 5.30 -0.84 -13.75
N ARG A 10 4.35 -1.58 -14.34
CA ARG A 10 3.59 -1.18 -15.52
C ARG A 10 2.09 -1.23 -15.21
N ASP A 11 1.34 -0.24 -15.67
CA ASP A 11 -0.12 -0.32 -15.73
C ASP A 11 -0.53 -1.33 -16.81
N VAL A 12 -1.05 -2.49 -16.41
CA VAL A 12 -1.37 -3.61 -17.33
C VAL A 12 -2.74 -3.42 -18.01
N THR A 13 -3.41 -2.28 -17.82
CA THR A 13 -4.70 -2.03 -18.48
C THR A 13 -4.61 -1.85 -20.02
N LYS A 14 -3.41 -1.85 -20.61
CA LYS A 14 -3.20 -1.58 -22.05
C LYS A 14 -2.18 -2.47 -22.79
N GLY A 15 -1.92 -3.71 -22.37
CA GLY A 15 -1.27 -4.68 -23.27
C GLY A 15 -0.33 -5.69 -22.61
N ASN A 16 -0.03 -6.73 -23.40
CA ASN A 16 0.71 -7.95 -23.04
C ASN A 16 2.01 -7.70 -22.26
N VAL A 17 2.26 -8.60 -21.31
CA VAL A 17 3.42 -8.66 -20.43
C VAL A 17 4.64 -9.15 -21.21
N THR A 18 5.32 -8.28 -21.97
CA THR A 18 6.49 -8.68 -22.78
C THR A 18 7.73 -7.82 -22.59
N PHE A 19 7.92 -7.19 -21.42
CA PHE A 19 9.20 -6.49 -21.15
C PHE A 19 9.73 -6.83 -19.75
N MET A 20 10.23 -8.06 -19.61
CA MET A 20 10.81 -8.62 -18.39
C MET A 20 12.19 -9.26 -18.61
N ASP A 21 12.98 -8.82 -19.59
CA ASP A 21 14.21 -9.55 -19.96
C ASP A 21 15.26 -9.70 -18.84
N LYS A 22 15.14 -8.99 -17.70
CA LYS A 22 15.99 -9.21 -16.51
C LYS A 22 15.26 -9.08 -15.16
N GLY A 23 13.93 -8.95 -15.14
CA GLY A 23 13.16 -8.63 -13.93
C GLY A 23 12.31 -9.80 -13.43
N LYS A 24 12.25 -10.01 -12.12
CA LYS A 24 11.34 -11.00 -11.51
C LYS A 24 9.94 -10.39 -11.34
N PHE A 25 8.91 -11.09 -11.82
CA PHE A 25 7.51 -10.76 -11.54
C PHE A 25 7.20 -10.90 -10.05
N LEU A 26 6.34 -10.03 -9.52
CA LEU A 26 6.01 -10.00 -8.09
C LEU A 26 4.52 -9.95 -7.84
N LEU A 27 3.84 -8.95 -8.41
CA LEU A 27 2.44 -8.67 -8.15
C LEU A 27 1.79 -8.12 -9.43
N ALA A 28 0.57 -8.54 -9.70
CA ALA A 28 -0.35 -7.91 -10.63
C ALA A 28 -1.55 -7.36 -9.87
N ALA A 29 -2.21 -6.36 -10.46
CA ALA A 29 -3.48 -5.87 -9.94
C ALA A 29 -4.45 -5.57 -11.07
N ARG A 30 -5.74 -5.81 -10.81
CA ARG A 30 -6.82 -5.47 -11.74
C ARG A 30 -7.85 -4.60 -11.05
N ARG A 31 -8.20 -3.50 -11.72
CA ARG A 31 -9.25 -2.58 -11.28
C ARG A 31 -10.63 -3.11 -11.67
N PHE A 32 -11.56 -3.08 -10.73
CA PHE A 32 -12.97 -3.38 -10.91
C PHE A 32 -13.82 -2.18 -10.46
N ARG A 33 -14.88 -1.88 -11.21
CA ARG A 33 -15.88 -0.89 -10.80
C ARG A 33 -17.08 -1.63 -10.24
N ARG A 34 -17.47 -1.30 -9.01
CA ARG A 34 -18.59 -1.94 -8.30
C ARG A 34 -19.57 -0.88 -7.84
N GLY A 35 -20.53 -0.57 -8.71
CA GLY A 35 -21.43 0.56 -8.52
C GLY A 35 -20.63 1.85 -8.41
N ALA A 36 -20.77 2.52 -7.26
CA ALA A 36 -20.13 3.79 -6.96
C ALA A 36 -18.65 3.64 -6.50
N HIS A 37 -18.20 2.43 -6.14
CA HIS A 37 -16.88 2.19 -5.59
C HIS A 37 -15.92 1.60 -6.63
N THR A 38 -14.62 1.88 -6.47
CA THR A 38 -13.55 1.22 -7.22
C THR A 38 -12.83 0.23 -6.31
N GLU A 39 -12.64 -0.99 -6.78
CA GLU A 39 -11.84 -2.02 -6.10
C GLU A 39 -10.64 -2.41 -6.97
N TYR A 40 -9.54 -2.84 -6.35
CA TYR A 40 -8.41 -3.47 -7.03
C TYR A 40 -8.12 -4.82 -6.37
N ILE A 41 -8.11 -5.89 -7.14
CA ILE A 41 -7.66 -7.21 -6.67
C ILE A 41 -6.17 -7.31 -6.99
N ILE A 42 -5.36 -7.72 -6.01
CA ILE A 42 -3.90 -7.88 -6.12
C ILE A 42 -3.57 -9.37 -6.03
N SER A 43 -2.76 -9.86 -6.97
CA SER A 43 -2.43 -11.28 -7.14
C SER A 43 -0.93 -11.50 -7.37
N LEU A 44 -0.41 -12.66 -6.96
CA LEU A 44 0.93 -13.19 -7.28
C LEU A 44 1.01 -13.82 -8.68
N ASP A 45 -0.10 -13.88 -9.41
CA ASP A 45 -0.19 -14.37 -10.77
C ASP A 45 -0.84 -13.29 -11.65
N ALA A 46 -0.23 -12.99 -12.80
CA ALA A 46 -0.75 -12.00 -13.74
C ALA A 46 -1.96 -12.51 -14.52
N ASP A 47 -2.05 -13.83 -14.73
CA ASP A 47 -3.09 -14.47 -15.53
C ASP A 47 -4.29 -14.90 -14.66
N ASP A 48 -4.08 -15.08 -13.35
CA ASP A 48 -5.14 -15.38 -12.38
C ASP A 48 -5.35 -14.24 -11.36
N ILE A 49 -6.28 -13.35 -11.68
CA ILE A 49 -6.65 -12.20 -10.84
C ILE A 49 -8.10 -12.37 -10.37
N SER A 50 -8.30 -13.26 -9.40
CA SER A 50 -9.58 -13.51 -8.74
C SER A 50 -9.43 -13.64 -7.23
N GLN A 51 -10.45 -13.23 -6.46
CA GLN A 51 -10.39 -13.29 -4.99
C GLN A 51 -10.44 -14.72 -4.44
N GLY A 52 -10.89 -15.69 -5.25
CA GLY A 52 -10.93 -17.12 -4.88
C GLY A 52 -9.68 -17.88 -5.31
N SER A 53 -8.74 -17.24 -5.99
CA SER A 53 -7.49 -17.86 -6.43
C SER A 53 -6.54 -18.07 -5.26
N ASN A 54 -5.71 -19.11 -5.35
CA ASN A 54 -4.57 -19.32 -4.47
C ASN A 54 -3.48 -18.24 -4.63
N ALA A 55 -3.48 -17.53 -5.76
CA ALA A 55 -2.57 -16.42 -6.00
C ALA A 55 -3.05 -15.09 -5.40
N TYR A 56 -4.27 -15.04 -4.84
CA TYR A 56 -4.83 -13.84 -4.23
C TYR A 56 -4.01 -13.38 -3.01
N VAL A 57 -3.54 -12.13 -3.04
CA VAL A 57 -2.77 -11.53 -1.93
C VAL A 57 -3.65 -10.60 -1.11
N GLY A 58 -4.54 -9.86 -1.76
CA GLY A 58 -5.33 -8.84 -1.07
C GLY A 58 -6.09 -7.94 -2.02
N LYS A 59 -6.76 -6.94 -1.44
CA LYS A 59 -7.64 -6.02 -2.17
C LYS A 59 -7.50 -4.59 -1.67
N LEU A 60 -7.63 -3.65 -2.58
CA LEU A 60 -7.80 -2.23 -2.29
C LEU A 60 -9.26 -1.82 -2.57
N SER A 61 -9.92 -1.11 -1.66
CA SER A 61 -11.26 -0.57 -1.89
C SER A 61 -11.28 0.94 -1.70
N SER A 62 -11.85 1.66 -2.66
CA SER A 62 -12.01 3.12 -2.64
C SER A 62 -13.40 3.51 -2.13
N ASP A 63 -13.47 4.62 -1.40
CA ASP A 63 -14.72 5.37 -1.24
C ASP A 63 -15.20 5.93 -2.59
N PHE A 64 -16.42 6.46 -2.59
CA PHE A 64 -17.05 7.02 -3.79
C PHE A 64 -16.26 8.19 -4.41
N LEU A 65 -15.66 9.03 -3.56
CA LEU A 65 -15.00 10.25 -3.98
C LEU A 65 -13.55 10.03 -4.44
N GLY A 66 -12.97 8.84 -4.20
CA GLY A 66 -11.58 8.53 -4.50
C GLY A 66 -10.61 9.19 -3.51
N THR A 67 -11.08 9.50 -2.30
CA THR A 67 -10.33 10.21 -1.28
C THR A 67 -9.91 9.35 -0.12
N LYS A 68 -10.57 8.22 0.09
CA LYS A 68 -10.19 7.24 1.11
C LYS A 68 -10.11 5.86 0.46
N PHE A 69 -8.99 5.20 0.66
CA PHE A 69 -8.78 3.84 0.23
C PHE A 69 -8.47 2.96 1.44
N THR A 70 -9.08 1.78 1.51
CA THR A 70 -8.82 0.77 2.54
C THR A 70 -8.09 -0.41 1.92
N ILE A 71 -7.01 -0.84 2.57
CA ILE A 71 -6.15 -1.95 2.16
C ILE A 71 -6.54 -3.20 2.97
N TYR A 72 -6.81 -4.29 2.25
CA TYR A 72 -7.15 -5.60 2.81
C TYR A 72 -6.09 -6.64 2.44
N ASP A 73 -5.59 -7.38 3.42
CA ASP A 73 -4.72 -8.53 3.24
C ASP A 73 -5.54 -9.82 3.24
N SER A 74 -5.05 -10.83 2.51
CA SER A 74 -5.57 -12.20 2.51
C SER A 74 -5.26 -12.94 3.82
N GLN A 75 -4.14 -12.60 4.47
CA GLN A 75 -3.66 -13.27 5.68
C GLN A 75 -4.14 -12.57 6.95
N PRO A 76 -4.54 -13.34 7.98
CA PRO A 76 -4.93 -12.76 9.26
C PRO A 76 -3.71 -12.09 9.95
N PRO A 77 -3.84 -10.87 10.46
CA PRO A 77 -2.73 -10.17 11.12
C PRO A 77 -2.33 -10.80 12.46
N TYR A 78 -3.21 -11.61 13.06
CA TYR A 78 -2.98 -12.36 14.29
C TYR A 78 -3.93 -13.56 14.36
N ASN A 79 -3.61 -14.55 15.20
CA ASN A 79 -4.44 -15.73 15.36
C ASN A 79 -5.84 -15.37 15.88
N GLY A 80 -6.89 -15.85 15.22
CA GLY A 80 -8.28 -15.52 15.57
C GLY A 80 -8.78 -14.16 15.07
N ALA A 81 -8.02 -13.44 14.25
CA ALA A 81 -8.51 -12.22 13.58
C ALA A 81 -9.78 -12.54 12.78
N LYS A 82 -10.79 -11.65 12.87
CA LYS A 82 -12.04 -11.80 12.12
C LYS A 82 -11.92 -11.08 10.78
N PRO A 83 -12.25 -11.73 9.64
CA PRO A 83 -12.23 -11.07 8.36
C PRO A 83 -13.29 -9.97 8.31
N SER A 84 -12.96 -8.87 7.63
CA SER A 84 -13.92 -7.80 7.37
C SER A 84 -15.09 -8.36 6.55
N ARG A 85 -16.31 -8.12 7.06
CA ARG A 85 -17.55 -8.53 6.40
C ARG A 85 -17.85 -7.55 5.27
N CYS A 86 -17.23 -7.75 4.12
CA CYS A 86 -17.66 -7.02 2.93
C CYS A 86 -18.96 -7.67 2.44
N ALA A 87 -20.10 -6.97 2.53
CA ALA A 87 -21.44 -7.41 2.08
C ALA A 87 -21.53 -7.66 0.55
N SER A 88 -20.38 -7.65 -0.12
CA SER A 88 -20.22 -7.54 -1.55
C SER A 88 -20.18 -8.92 -2.21
N THR A 89 -19.80 -9.99 -1.50
CA THR A 89 -19.91 -11.37 -1.97
C THR A 89 -21.34 -11.88 -1.84
N ARG A 90 -22.24 -11.43 -2.73
CA ARG A 90 -23.44 -12.23 -3.05
C ARG A 90 -22.92 -13.57 -3.56
N ARG A 91 -23.07 -14.60 -2.73
CA ARG A 91 -22.74 -15.98 -3.04
C ARG A 91 -23.63 -16.39 -4.22
N PHE A 92 -23.12 -16.31 -5.45
CA PHE A 92 -23.59 -17.25 -6.45
C PHE A 92 -23.10 -18.60 -5.96
N ALA A 93 -24.05 -19.43 -5.53
CA ALA A 93 -23.79 -20.79 -5.11
C ALA A 93 -23.32 -21.58 -6.33
N SER A 94 -22.01 -21.49 -6.63
CA SER A 94 -21.36 -22.50 -7.45
C SER A 94 -21.32 -23.76 -6.61
N LYS A 95 -21.98 -24.83 -7.11
CA LYS A 95 -21.92 -26.18 -6.55
C LYS A 95 -20.53 -26.79 -6.82
N GLN A 96 -19.46 -26.13 -6.38
CA GLN A 96 -18.10 -26.65 -6.48
C GLN A 96 -17.65 -27.11 -5.08
N ILE A 97 -17.56 -28.43 -4.95
CA ILE A 97 -17.17 -29.16 -3.74
C ILE A 97 -15.64 -29.14 -3.63
N SER A 98 -15.03 -27.95 -3.55
CA SER A 98 -13.61 -27.81 -3.23
C SER A 98 -13.48 -27.18 -1.85
N PRO A 99 -12.70 -27.76 -0.91
CA PRO A 99 -12.58 -27.31 0.48
C PRO A 99 -11.68 -26.07 0.62
N GLN A 100 -11.63 -25.21 -0.41
CA GLN A 100 -10.79 -24.02 -0.36
C GLN A 100 -11.47 -22.97 0.51
N VAL A 101 -10.94 -22.81 1.72
CA VAL A 101 -11.35 -21.75 2.64
C VAL A 101 -11.09 -20.43 1.91
N PRO A 102 -12.12 -19.59 1.66
CA PRO A 102 -11.92 -18.32 0.99
C PRO A 102 -10.86 -17.52 1.75
N ALA A 103 -9.85 -17.01 1.04
CA ALA A 103 -8.90 -16.08 1.63
C ALA A 103 -9.66 -14.95 2.33
N GLY A 104 -9.36 -14.74 3.61
CA GLY A 104 -10.00 -13.71 4.42
C GLY A 104 -9.68 -12.32 3.88
N ASN A 105 -10.46 -11.30 4.23
CA ASN A 105 -10.11 -9.91 3.92
C ASN A 105 -9.87 -9.17 5.22
N PHE A 106 -8.62 -8.99 5.62
CA PHE A 106 -8.25 -8.35 6.87
C PHE A 106 -7.79 -6.92 6.61
N GLU A 107 -8.45 -5.93 7.22
CA GLU A 107 -8.04 -4.54 7.06
C GLU A 107 -6.68 -4.30 7.73
N ILE A 108 -5.69 -3.92 6.93
CA ILE A 108 -4.32 -3.65 7.40
C ILE A 108 -3.96 -2.18 7.35
N GLY A 109 -4.77 -1.33 6.72
CA GLY A 109 -4.52 0.10 6.71
C GLY A 109 -5.40 0.90 5.77
N GLN A 110 -5.21 2.22 5.81
CA GLN A 110 -5.98 3.20 5.08
C GLN A 110 -5.05 4.25 4.45
N VAL A 111 -5.42 4.72 3.27
CA VAL A 111 -4.78 5.82 2.56
C VAL A 111 -5.81 6.91 2.33
N CYS A 112 -5.56 8.09 2.86
CA CYS A 112 -6.45 9.24 2.79
C CYS A 112 -5.79 10.38 2.01
N TYR A 113 -6.53 10.93 1.05
CA TYR A 113 -6.18 12.14 0.33
C TYR A 113 -7.00 13.29 0.88
N LYS A 114 -6.33 14.36 1.31
CA LYS A 114 -7.02 15.55 1.80
C LYS A 114 -7.67 16.28 0.62
N PHE A 115 -8.96 16.58 0.78
CA PHE A 115 -9.68 17.47 -0.13
C PHE A 115 -9.11 18.89 -0.08
N ASN A 116 -8.93 19.49 -1.25
CA ASN A 116 -8.61 20.90 -1.39
C ASN A 116 -9.87 21.63 -1.89
N LEU A 117 -10.87 21.81 -1.02
CA LEU A 117 -12.16 22.43 -1.39
C LEU A 117 -12.03 23.91 -1.81
N LEU A 118 -10.96 24.58 -1.37
CA LEU A 118 -10.78 26.03 -1.51
C LEU A 118 -9.56 26.37 -2.37
N LYS A 119 -9.49 25.89 -3.63
CA LYS A 119 -8.55 26.29 -4.71
C LYS A 119 -7.10 26.66 -4.32
N SER A 120 -6.60 26.19 -3.18
CA SER A 120 -5.24 26.45 -2.77
C SER A 120 -4.39 25.57 -3.67
N ARG A 121 -3.64 26.21 -4.57
CA ARG A 121 -2.72 25.58 -5.50
C ARG A 121 -1.55 24.98 -4.72
N GLY A 122 -1.86 23.90 -3.99
CA GLY A 122 -0.96 23.22 -3.08
C GLY A 122 -0.83 21.74 -3.47
N PRO A 123 0.34 21.13 -3.23
CA PRO A 123 0.54 19.69 -3.40
C PRO A 123 -0.53 18.88 -2.67
N ARG A 124 -1.06 17.82 -3.31
CA ARG A 124 -2.03 16.91 -2.66
C ARG A 124 -1.42 16.35 -1.38
N ARG A 125 -2.16 16.42 -0.27
CA ARG A 125 -1.77 15.83 1.00
C ARG A 125 -2.28 14.40 1.07
N MET A 126 -1.37 13.46 1.27
CA MET A 126 -1.63 12.03 1.36
C MET A 126 -1.15 11.55 2.73
N LEU A 127 -2.04 10.89 3.45
CA LEU A 127 -1.80 10.29 4.76
C LEU A 127 -2.06 8.79 4.64
N CYS A 128 -1.06 7.98 4.98
CA CYS A 128 -1.24 6.53 5.06
C CYS A 128 -1.13 6.10 6.51
N ASN A 129 -2.09 5.33 6.98
CA ASN A 129 -2.06 4.66 8.27
C ASN A 129 -2.01 3.16 7.99
N LEU A 130 -0.97 2.49 8.47
CA LEU A 130 -0.79 1.05 8.32
C LEU A 130 -0.65 0.43 9.70
N ARG A 131 -1.15 -0.80 9.85
CA ARG A 131 -0.84 -1.62 11.02
C ARG A 131 0.57 -2.16 10.84
N SER A 132 1.43 -1.96 11.84
CA SER A 132 2.72 -2.64 11.90
C SER A 132 2.45 -4.08 12.31
N SER A 133 2.86 -5.03 11.48
CA SER A 133 3.00 -6.41 11.91
C SER A 133 4.40 -6.52 12.48
N GLU A 134 4.54 -6.46 13.81
CA GLU A 134 5.80 -6.83 14.44
C GLU A 134 6.12 -8.28 14.04
N THR A 135 7.11 -8.45 13.18
CA THR A 135 7.76 -9.76 13.03
C THR A 135 8.59 -9.92 14.29
N LYS A 136 8.00 -10.51 15.35
CA LYS A 136 8.79 -11.04 16.45
C LYS A 136 9.74 -12.06 15.81
N GLN A 137 11.02 -11.70 15.70
CA GLN A 137 12.03 -12.68 15.37
C GLN A 137 11.96 -13.71 16.50
N VAL A 138 11.50 -14.91 16.16
CA VAL A 138 11.54 -16.06 17.06
C VAL A 138 13.02 -16.39 17.21
N THR A 139 13.65 -15.88 18.26
CA THR A 139 14.82 -16.54 18.83
C THR A 139 14.30 -17.79 19.50
N ASP A 140 14.69 -18.95 18.96
CA ASP A 140 14.40 -20.27 19.52
C ASP A 140 15.00 -20.39 20.93
N GLU A 141 14.18 -20.18 21.96
CA GLU A 141 14.47 -20.58 23.33
C GLU A 141 13.24 -21.35 23.86
N GLU A 142 13.48 -22.58 24.33
CA GLU A 142 12.49 -23.57 24.77
C GLU A 142 11.61 -23.12 25.97
N PRO A 143 10.42 -23.74 26.17
CA PRO A 143 9.43 -23.25 27.11
C PRO A 143 9.62 -23.81 28.53
N GLN A 144 9.88 -22.93 29.50
CA GLN A 144 9.67 -23.24 30.92
C GLN A 144 8.36 -22.62 31.43
N LYS A 145 7.48 -23.52 31.91
CA LYS A 145 6.17 -23.28 32.51
C LYS A 145 6.17 -22.20 33.58
N LYS A 146 5.22 -21.27 33.51
CA LYS A 146 4.58 -20.69 34.70
C LYS A 146 3.09 -20.43 34.43
N ASP A 147 2.28 -20.96 35.33
CA ASP A 147 0.83 -20.90 35.34
C ASP A 147 0.32 -19.51 35.75
N THR A 148 -0.74 -19.09 35.06
CA THR A 148 -1.86 -18.23 35.47
C THR A 148 -1.57 -16.87 36.12
N GLU A 149 -1.92 -15.78 35.40
CA GLU A 149 -2.93 -14.82 35.85
C GLU A 149 -3.32 -13.85 34.71
N LEU A 150 -4.63 -13.57 34.62
CA LEU A 150 -5.27 -12.79 33.56
C LEU A 150 -4.71 -11.36 33.50
N GLN A 151 -4.04 -11.02 32.40
CA GLN A 151 -3.92 -9.64 31.97
C GLN A 151 -4.44 -9.53 30.54
N ASP A 152 -5.53 -8.76 30.43
CA ASP A 152 -6.12 -8.27 29.19
C ASP A 152 -5.09 -7.35 28.50
N ALA A 153 -4.13 -7.98 27.81
CA ALA A 153 -3.20 -7.30 26.94
C ALA A 153 -3.98 -6.91 25.68
N THR A 154 -4.66 -5.77 25.76
CA THR A 154 -5.01 -4.98 24.58
C THR A 154 -3.73 -4.82 23.76
N ALA A 155 -3.55 -5.67 22.77
CA ALA A 155 -2.45 -5.59 21.83
C ALA A 155 -2.60 -4.27 21.07
N THR A 156 -2.02 -3.20 21.60
CA THR A 156 -1.85 -1.93 20.93
C THR A 156 -0.96 -2.20 19.73
N SER A 157 -1.56 -2.62 18.63
CA SER A 157 -0.88 -2.80 17.36
C SER A 157 -0.22 -1.47 17.02
N GLU A 158 1.10 -1.40 17.09
CA GLU A 158 1.81 -0.19 16.72
C GLU A 158 1.42 0.18 15.29
N SER A 159 0.86 1.37 15.10
CA SER A 159 0.41 1.82 13.79
C SER A 159 1.47 2.75 13.21
N MET A 160 1.90 2.46 11.99
CA MET A 160 2.80 3.34 11.25
C MET A 160 2.00 4.38 10.50
N VAL A 161 2.35 5.65 10.70
CA VAL A 161 1.79 6.78 9.95
C VAL A 161 2.82 7.32 8.96
N LEU A 162 2.45 7.36 7.69
CA LEU A 162 3.25 7.92 6.61
C LEU A 162 2.57 9.16 6.02
N ARG A 163 3.37 10.18 5.70
CA ARG A 163 2.91 11.40 5.03
C ARG A 163 3.68 11.63 3.75
N ASN A 164 3.04 12.23 2.75
CA ASN A 164 3.77 12.67 1.59
C ASN A 164 4.72 13.83 1.93
N LYS A 165 5.94 13.75 1.42
CA LYS A 165 6.91 14.82 1.53
C LYS A 165 6.45 16.03 0.71
N ALA A 166 6.55 17.21 1.29
CA ALA A 166 6.29 18.45 0.57
C ALA A 166 7.40 18.67 -0.49
N PRO A 167 7.06 19.09 -1.72
CA PRO A 167 8.06 19.44 -2.70
C PRO A 167 8.90 20.63 -2.22
N ARG A 168 10.14 20.70 -2.68
CA ARG A 168 11.03 21.83 -2.44
C ARG A 168 11.02 22.74 -3.66
N TRP A 169 11.12 24.04 -3.43
CA TRP A 169 11.34 24.98 -4.51
C TRP A 169 12.73 24.73 -5.13
N HIS A 170 12.77 24.66 -6.46
CA HIS A 170 14.00 24.46 -7.20
C HIS A 170 14.25 25.68 -8.10
N GLU A 171 15.09 26.60 -7.63
CA GLU A 171 15.36 27.90 -8.27
C GLU A 171 15.72 27.78 -9.76
N PRO A 172 16.65 26.90 -10.20
CA PRO A 172 17.00 26.83 -11.62
C PRO A 172 15.88 26.37 -12.55
N LEU A 173 14.91 25.60 -12.02
CA LEU A 173 13.77 25.10 -12.81
C LEU A 173 12.49 25.90 -12.57
N GLN A 174 12.52 26.85 -11.62
CA GLN A 174 11.37 27.64 -11.17
C GLN A 174 10.12 26.75 -10.90
N CYS A 175 10.34 25.58 -10.26
CA CYS A 175 9.30 24.59 -9.98
C CYS A 175 9.33 24.09 -8.54
N TRP A 176 8.18 23.67 -8.04
CA TRP A 176 8.08 22.82 -6.85
C TRP A 176 8.35 21.37 -7.25
N CYS A 177 9.46 20.83 -6.78
CA CYS A 177 9.98 19.56 -7.25
C CYS A 177 10.50 18.69 -6.07
N LEU A 178 10.37 17.37 -6.17
CA LEU A 178 10.93 16.41 -5.22
C LEU A 178 12.22 15.81 -5.81
N ASN A 179 13.22 15.56 -4.96
CA ASN A 179 14.45 14.92 -5.40
C ASN A 179 14.27 13.39 -5.44
N PHE A 180 14.10 12.85 -6.65
CA PHE A 180 13.98 11.41 -6.90
C PHE A 180 15.32 10.74 -7.25
N HIS A 181 16.46 11.45 -7.15
CA HIS A 181 17.80 10.90 -7.43
C HIS A 181 17.90 10.21 -8.80
N GLY A 182 17.30 10.81 -9.83
CA GLY A 182 17.27 10.27 -11.20
C GLY A 182 16.34 9.06 -11.42
N ARG A 183 15.62 8.60 -10.38
CA ARG A 183 14.70 7.45 -10.47
C ARG A 183 13.41 7.78 -11.22
N VAL A 184 12.97 9.04 -11.13
CA VAL A 184 11.76 9.56 -11.77
C VAL A 184 12.19 10.58 -12.81
N THR A 185 11.75 10.37 -14.05
CA THR A 185 12.21 11.15 -15.21
C THR A 185 11.08 11.89 -15.93
N VAL A 186 9.82 11.54 -15.65
CA VAL A 186 8.64 12.13 -16.29
C VAL A 186 7.78 12.83 -15.25
N ALA A 187 7.40 14.08 -15.53
CA ALA A 187 6.48 14.84 -14.67
C ALA A 187 5.10 14.18 -14.60
N SER A 188 4.55 14.03 -13.39
CA SER A 188 3.22 13.47 -13.16
C SER A 188 2.68 13.83 -11.78
N VAL A 189 1.36 14.01 -11.66
CA VAL A 189 0.66 14.12 -10.37
C VAL A 189 0.74 12.83 -9.53
N LYS A 190 1.25 11.75 -10.10
CA LYS A 190 1.49 10.46 -9.43
C LYS A 190 2.89 10.37 -8.82
N ASN A 191 3.76 11.35 -9.02
CA ASN A 191 5.10 11.33 -8.44
C ASN A 191 5.03 11.75 -6.97
N PHE A 192 5.43 10.88 -6.05
CA PHE A 192 5.43 11.18 -4.62
C PHE A 192 6.51 10.41 -3.86
N GLN A 193 6.87 10.95 -2.69
CA GLN A 193 7.65 10.29 -1.66
C GLN A 193 6.82 10.25 -0.38
N LEU A 194 6.77 9.11 0.31
CA LEU A 194 6.20 8.98 1.65
C LEU A 194 7.31 8.78 2.67
N ALA A 195 7.23 9.55 3.76
CA ALA A 195 8.11 9.45 4.90
C ALA A 195 7.33 9.09 6.17
N ALA A 196 7.99 8.38 7.08
CA ALA A 196 7.44 8.09 8.40
C ALA A 196 7.28 9.38 9.22
N VAL A 197 6.21 9.45 10.01
CA VAL A 197 6.06 10.48 11.04
C VAL A 197 6.73 9.95 12.30
N VAL A 198 7.85 10.54 12.69
CA VAL A 198 8.51 10.25 13.98
C VAL A 198 7.85 11.13 15.04
N ASP A 199 7.40 10.51 16.14
CA ASP A 199 6.85 11.25 17.28
C ASP A 199 7.98 12.05 17.97
N PRO A 200 7.89 13.39 18.02
CA PRO A 200 8.90 14.23 18.67
C PRO A 200 9.07 13.96 20.17
N SER A 201 8.12 13.26 20.81
CA SER A 201 8.17 12.92 22.23
C SER A 201 9.08 11.73 22.56
N GLN A 202 9.58 10.99 21.56
CA GLN A 202 10.49 9.87 21.80
C GLN A 202 11.93 10.34 22.08
N PRO A 203 12.57 9.91 23.18
CA PRO A 203 13.94 10.28 23.51
C PRO A 203 14.91 9.65 22.51
N GLY A 204 15.35 10.46 21.53
CA GLY A 204 16.12 10.02 20.37
C GLY A 204 15.76 10.74 19.07
N GLY A 205 14.63 11.48 19.05
CA GLY A 205 14.13 12.26 17.91
C GLY A 205 14.95 13.51 17.54
N LYS A 206 16.28 13.46 17.59
CA LYS A 206 17.14 14.42 16.89
C LYS A 206 17.52 13.82 15.55
N GLY A 207 16.78 14.18 14.50
CA GLY A 207 17.14 13.78 13.14
C GLY A 207 16.18 14.36 12.12
N ASP A 208 16.59 15.47 11.51
CA ASP A 208 15.96 16.21 10.41
C ASP A 208 15.94 15.42 9.07
N GLU A 209 15.82 14.09 9.13
CA GLU A 209 15.65 13.24 7.97
C GLU A 209 14.30 12.53 8.06
N ASP A 210 13.28 13.13 7.45
CA ASP A 210 12.07 12.43 7.00
C ASP A 210 12.51 11.21 6.18
N VAL A 211 12.67 10.05 6.82
CA VAL A 211 13.15 8.84 6.16
C VAL A 211 12.10 8.43 5.14
N VAL A 212 12.46 8.57 3.85
CA VAL A 212 11.59 8.17 2.75
C VAL A 212 11.51 6.64 2.73
N LEU A 213 10.32 6.11 3.00
CA LEU A 213 10.04 4.68 3.03
C LEU A 213 9.42 4.18 1.73
N LEU A 214 8.75 5.05 0.97
CA LEU A 214 8.22 4.74 -0.35
C LEU A 214 8.46 5.90 -1.30
N GLN A 215 9.03 5.61 -2.46
CA GLN A 215 9.21 6.53 -3.56
C GLN A 215 8.55 5.96 -4.81
N PHE A 216 7.66 6.73 -5.42
CA PHE A 216 6.94 6.35 -6.62
C PHE A 216 6.96 7.46 -7.66
N GLY A 217 7.15 7.12 -8.92
CA GLY A 217 7.01 8.11 -9.99
C GLY A 217 7.19 7.57 -11.40
N LYS A 218 6.78 8.40 -12.36
CA LYS A 218 6.68 8.07 -13.78
C LYS A 218 8.04 8.13 -14.47
N VAL A 219 8.32 7.14 -15.32
CA VAL A 219 9.52 7.07 -16.16
C VAL A 219 9.24 6.86 -17.64
N GLY A 220 7.99 6.54 -18.00
CA GLY A 220 7.49 6.39 -19.37
C GLY A 220 5.97 6.34 -19.35
N ASP A 221 5.31 6.18 -20.49
CA ASP A 221 3.86 6.36 -20.62
C ASP A 221 3.03 5.57 -19.60
N ASP A 222 3.27 4.26 -19.54
CA ASP A 222 2.64 3.34 -18.59
C ASP A 222 3.68 2.71 -17.66
N MET A 223 4.81 3.37 -17.44
CA MET A 223 5.95 2.84 -16.70
C MET A 223 6.31 3.72 -15.51
N PHE A 224 6.45 3.09 -14.35
CA PHE A 224 6.76 3.77 -13.10
C PHE A 224 7.86 3.01 -12.34
N THR A 225 8.63 3.75 -11.56
CA THR A 225 9.55 3.18 -10.56
C THR A 225 8.89 3.19 -9.20
N MET A 226 9.04 2.09 -8.47
CA MET A 226 8.61 1.97 -7.08
C MET A 226 9.78 1.47 -6.24
N ASP A 227 10.28 2.33 -5.36
CA ASP A 227 11.33 2.01 -4.40
C ASP A 227 10.73 2.02 -3.00
N TYR A 228 10.84 0.92 -2.27
CA TYR A 228 10.32 0.82 -0.90
C TYR A 228 11.40 0.30 0.05
N ARG A 229 11.23 0.60 1.34
CA ARG A 229 12.12 0.17 2.43
C ARG A 229 11.30 -0.42 3.57
N GLN A 230 11.97 -1.24 4.37
CA GLN A 230 11.42 -1.71 5.64
C GLN A 230 11.00 -0.50 6.49
N PRO A 231 9.87 -0.60 7.22
CA PRO A 231 9.07 -1.80 7.43
C PRO A 231 7.95 -2.05 6.40
N LEU A 232 7.91 -1.32 5.27
CA LEU A 232 6.91 -1.59 4.23
C LEU A 232 7.18 -2.91 3.52
N SER A 233 6.15 -3.75 3.41
CA SER A 233 6.15 -4.91 2.52
C SER A 233 5.96 -4.48 1.06
N ALA A 234 6.37 -5.34 0.13
CA ALA A 234 6.13 -5.12 -1.30
C ALA A 234 4.64 -4.95 -1.60
N PHE A 235 3.78 -5.73 -0.92
CA PHE A 235 2.34 -5.67 -1.05
C PHE A 235 1.79 -4.32 -0.57
N GLN A 236 2.18 -3.87 0.62
CA GLN A 236 1.75 -2.58 1.17
C GLN A 236 2.18 -1.42 0.26
N ALA A 237 3.46 -1.38 -0.13
CA ALA A 237 3.98 -0.37 -1.05
C ALA A 237 3.20 -0.35 -2.37
N PHE A 238 2.96 -1.54 -2.94
CA PHE A 238 2.23 -1.68 -4.18
C PHE A 238 0.77 -1.20 -4.07
N ALA A 239 0.06 -1.61 -3.02
CA ALA A 239 -1.30 -1.17 -2.75
C ALA A 239 -1.41 0.35 -2.58
N ILE A 240 -0.46 0.97 -1.87
CA ILE A 240 -0.40 2.43 -1.70
C ILE A 240 -0.23 3.11 -3.06
N CYS A 241 0.69 2.64 -3.91
CA CYS A 241 0.91 3.19 -5.25
C CYS A 241 -0.34 3.11 -6.14
N LEU A 242 -1.11 2.01 -6.08
CA LEU A 242 -2.36 1.85 -6.83
C LEU A 242 -3.41 2.92 -6.51
N THR A 243 -3.42 3.46 -5.28
CA THR A 243 -4.34 4.56 -4.91
C THR A 243 -4.11 5.85 -5.72
N SER A 244 -2.93 6.01 -6.32
CA SER A 244 -2.62 7.15 -7.20
C SER A 244 -3.26 7.06 -8.59
N PHE A 245 -3.70 5.86 -9.00
CA PHE A 245 -4.39 5.60 -10.27
C PHE A 245 -5.93 5.70 -10.16
N GLY A 246 -6.45 5.80 -8.93
CA GLY A 246 -7.87 6.07 -8.71
C GLY A 246 -8.29 7.42 -9.28
N THR A 247 -9.49 7.47 -9.86
CA THR A 247 -10.13 8.74 -10.26
C THR A 247 -10.50 9.49 -8.98
N LYS A 248 -10.02 10.73 -8.83
CA LYS A 248 -10.27 11.54 -7.63
C LYS A 248 -11.13 12.72 -8.01
N LEU A 249 -12.44 12.51 -8.00
CA LEU A 249 -13.43 13.48 -8.49
C LEU A 249 -13.38 14.82 -7.75
N ALA A 250 -12.81 14.86 -6.54
CA ALA A 250 -12.78 16.04 -5.69
C ALA A 250 -11.37 16.61 -5.47
N CYS A 251 -10.42 16.22 -6.30
CA CYS A 251 -9.04 16.71 -6.22
C CYS A 251 -8.52 17.26 -7.56
N GLU A 252 -9.39 17.42 -8.56
CA GLU A 252 -9.12 18.08 -9.84
C GLU A 252 -9.40 19.57 -9.79
#